data_AF-A0A371WT02-F1
#
_entry.id   AF-A0A371WT02-F1
#
_cell.length_a   1.000
_cell.length_b   1.000
_cell.length_c   1.000
_cell.angle_alpha   90.00
_cell.angle_beta   90.00
_cell.angle_gamma   90.00
#
_symmetry.space_group_name_H-M   'P 1'
#
loop_
_entity.id
_entity.type
_entity.pdbx_description
1 polymer ?
#
loop_
_entity_poly.entity_id
_entity_poly.type
_entity_poly.pdbx_seq_one_letter_code
_entity_poly.pdbx_strand_id
1 'polypeptide(L)'
;MTDFAPDMRLGDAIETPTQAIVADAFAPVSVTDESGRKIEAVRLKPSERFGIKRMMGEEASNSSLYDEIFLITHCRAIDGERIARPASMLQAMALMDRLGDAGIRALGGAAATIYGFNKQSAEQTAKN
;
A
#
# COMPACT_ATOMS: atom_id res chain seq x y z
N MET A 1 -5.05 15.40 55.37
CA MET A 1 -6.18 15.10 54.47
C MET A 1 -5.59 15.02 53.08
N THR A 2 -5.44 13.78 52.62
CA THR A 2 -5.15 13.26 51.26
C THR A 2 -5.78 14.13 50.17
N ASP A 3 -5.34 14.23 48.93
CA ASP A 3 -4.45 13.46 48.06
C ASP A 3 -4.26 14.38 46.83
N PHE A 4 -3.05 14.59 46.32
CA PHE A 4 -2.84 15.22 45.00
C PHE A 4 -2.19 14.17 44.09
N ALA A 5 -2.96 13.15 43.75
CA ALA A 5 -2.64 12.25 42.64
C ALA A 5 -3.19 12.89 41.36
N PRO A 6 -2.37 13.20 40.34
CA PRO A 6 -2.90 13.52 39.03
C PRO A 6 -3.58 12.26 38.47
N ASP A 7 -4.83 12.40 38.06
CA ASP A 7 -5.61 11.39 37.35
C ASP A 7 -4.93 11.01 36.01
N MET A 8 -3.86 10.22 36.07
CA MET A 8 -3.41 9.44 34.91
C MET A 8 -4.42 8.31 34.74
N ARG A 9 -5.38 8.53 33.85
CA ARG A 9 -6.24 7.45 33.35
C ARG A 9 -5.35 6.43 32.68
N LEU A 10 -5.29 5.24 33.27
CA LEU A 10 -4.67 4.04 32.72
C LEU A 10 -5.43 3.65 31.43
N GLY A 11 -5.12 4.30 30.32
CA GLY A 11 -5.90 4.12 29.08
C GLY A 11 -5.49 4.96 27.88
N ASP A 12 -4.82 6.11 28.08
CA ASP A 12 -4.25 6.84 26.96
C ASP A 12 -2.91 6.23 26.60
N ALA A 13 -2.88 5.51 25.47
CA ALA A 13 -1.64 5.02 24.89
C ALA A 13 -0.76 6.22 24.54
N ILE A 14 0.24 6.49 25.39
CA ILE A 14 1.34 7.39 25.06
C ILE A 14 2.00 6.76 23.82
N GLU A 15 1.65 7.26 22.63
CA GLU A 15 2.27 6.82 21.39
C GLU A 15 3.78 7.05 21.54
N THR A 16 4.51 5.95 21.74
CA THR A 16 5.95 6.05 21.82
C THR A 16 6.46 6.59 20.49
N PRO A 17 7.52 7.43 20.47
CA PRO A 17 8.03 8.02 19.23
C PRO A 17 8.26 6.97 18.13
N THR A 18 8.64 5.76 18.53
CA THR A 18 8.82 4.60 17.66
C THR A 18 7.54 4.16 16.96
N GLN A 19 6.39 4.25 17.65
CA GLN A 19 5.07 3.87 17.14
C GLN A 19 4.55 4.88 16.11
N ALA A 20 4.80 6.19 16.33
CA ALA A 20 4.49 7.25 15.38
C ALA A 20 5.30 7.13 14.08
N ILE A 21 6.60 6.82 14.17
CA ILE A 21 7.46 6.62 12.98
C ILE A 21 7.00 5.41 12.15
N VAL A 22 6.56 4.34 12.81
CA VAL A 22 6.04 3.16 12.11
C VAL A 22 4.70 3.47 11.42
N ALA A 23 3.81 4.24 12.05
CA ALA A 23 2.54 4.62 11.45
C ALA A 23 2.74 5.49 10.19
N ASP A 24 3.66 6.45 10.25
CA ASP A 24 3.97 7.36 9.14
C ASP A 24 4.58 6.63 7.92
N ALA A 25 5.43 5.63 8.16
CA ALA A 25 6.06 4.84 7.10
C ALA A 25 5.08 3.99 6.26
N PHE A 26 3.85 3.78 6.74
CA PHE A 26 2.80 3.04 6.05
C PHE A 26 1.57 3.90 5.71
N ALA A 27 1.74 5.22 5.63
CA ALA A 27 0.67 6.13 5.22
C ALA A 27 0.12 5.72 3.83
N PRO A 28 -1.23 5.68 3.66
CA PRO A 28 -1.85 5.38 2.38
C PRO A 28 -1.62 6.53 1.39
N VAL A 29 -1.26 6.17 0.16
CA VAL A 29 -1.18 7.08 -0.98
C VAL A 29 -2.45 6.89 -1.81
N SER A 30 -3.23 7.95 -1.95
CA SER A 30 -4.40 7.96 -2.81
C SER A 30 -4.04 8.41 -4.23
N VAL A 31 -4.46 7.65 -5.23
CA VAL A 31 -4.33 7.93 -6.66
C VAL A 31 -5.70 7.84 -7.31
N THR A 32 -5.96 8.65 -8.33
CA THR A 32 -7.19 8.55 -9.14
C THR A 32 -6.86 7.89 -10.47
N ASP A 33 -7.66 6.90 -10.88
CA ASP A 33 -7.49 6.25 -12.18
C ASP A 33 -8.13 7.03 -13.34
N GLU A 34 -7.90 6.58 -14.57
CA GLU A 34 -8.47 7.18 -15.79
C GLU A 34 -10.01 7.14 -15.83
N SER A 35 -10.63 6.25 -15.06
CA SER A 35 -12.08 6.11 -14.93
C SER A 35 -12.69 7.00 -13.84
N GLY A 36 -11.86 7.76 -13.11
CA GLY A 36 -12.29 8.64 -12.02
C GLY A 36 -12.43 7.94 -10.67
N ARG A 37 -12.02 6.68 -10.54
CA ARG A 37 -12.04 5.92 -9.29
C ARG A 37 -10.85 6.30 -8.41
N LYS A 38 -11.07 6.43 -7.10
CA LYS A 38 -10.01 6.68 -6.12
C LYS A 38 -9.46 5.36 -5.60
N ILE A 39 -8.19 5.10 -5.83
CA ILE A 39 -7.49 3.91 -5.35
C ILE A 39 -6.52 4.34 -4.24
N GLU A 40 -6.62 3.70 -3.08
CA GLU A 40 -5.67 3.87 -2.00
C GLU A 40 -4.65 2.73 -2.02
N ALA A 41 -3.38 3.09 -2.02
CA ALA A 41 -2.26 2.16 -2.04
C ALA A 41 -1.41 2.32 -0.79
N VAL A 42 -0.92 1.22 -0.20
CA VAL A 42 -0.06 1.25 1.00
C VAL A 42 1.23 0.48 0.75
N ARG A 43 2.32 0.91 1.38
CA ARG A 43 3.60 0.19 1.36
C ARG A 43 3.47 -1.21 1.94
N LEU A 44 3.94 -2.23 1.22
CA LEU A 44 3.96 -3.59 1.72
C LEU A 44 5.09 -3.82 2.72
N LYS A 45 4.74 -4.43 3.85
CA LYS A 45 5.69 -4.92 4.86
C LYS A 45 6.50 -6.10 4.30
N PRO A 46 7.73 -6.33 4.76
CA PRO A 46 8.54 -7.48 4.32
C PRO A 46 7.81 -8.84 4.49
N SER A 47 7.06 -9.01 5.57
CA SER A 47 6.24 -10.20 5.82
C SER A 47 5.13 -10.40 4.79
N GLU A 48 4.53 -9.32 4.30
CA GLU A 48 3.49 -9.37 3.27
C GLU A 48 4.07 -9.78 1.92
N ARG A 49 5.29 -9.33 1.58
CA ARG A 49 5.98 -9.74 0.35
C ARG A 49 6.27 -11.24 0.33
N PHE A 50 6.68 -11.78 1.48
CA PHE A 50 6.85 -13.23 1.62
C PHE A 50 5.51 -13.97 1.48
N GLY A 51 4.43 -13.41 2.04
CA GLY A 51 3.07 -13.93 1.88
C GLY A 51 2.64 -14.03 0.42
N ILE A 52 2.96 -13.04 -0.42
CA ILE A 52 2.64 -13.05 -1.87
C ILE A 52 3.33 -14.22 -2.57
N LYS A 53 4.65 -14.39 -2.36
CA LYS A 53 5.39 -15.52 -2.94
C LYS A 53 4.79 -16.86 -2.54
N ARG A 54 4.40 -17.00 -1.27
CA ARG A 54 3.76 -18.21 -0.76
C ARG A 54 2.36 -18.43 -1.36
N MET A 55 1.60 -17.37 -1.57
CA MET A 55 0.27 -17.41 -2.16
C MET A 55 0.31 -17.85 -3.63
N MET A 56 1.31 -17.39 -4.39
CA MET A 56 1.48 -17.74 -5.80
C MET A 56 2.09 -19.13 -6.00
N GLY A 57 2.97 -19.59 -5.12
CA GLY A 57 3.59 -20.91 -5.25
C GLY A 57 4.47 -20.99 -6.50
N GLU A 58 4.27 -22.03 -7.31
CA GLU A 58 5.03 -22.27 -8.54
C GLU A 58 4.81 -21.18 -9.61
N GLU A 59 3.63 -20.55 -9.62
CA GLU A 59 3.28 -19.44 -10.52
C GLU A 59 4.12 -18.18 -10.25
N ALA A 60 4.76 -18.09 -9.07
CA ALA A 60 5.72 -17.01 -8.77
C ALA A 60 6.96 -17.04 -9.67
N SER A 61 7.20 -18.16 -10.37
CA SER A 61 8.29 -18.30 -11.36
C SER A 61 8.05 -17.43 -12.60
N ASN A 62 6.79 -17.09 -12.89
CA ASN A 62 6.45 -16.15 -13.95
C ASN A 62 6.63 -14.72 -13.44
N SER A 63 7.71 -14.06 -13.87
CA SER A 63 8.05 -12.71 -13.44
C SER A 63 6.95 -11.69 -13.75
N SER A 64 6.31 -11.78 -14.91
CA SER A 64 5.26 -10.84 -15.31
C SER A 64 4.03 -10.97 -14.42
N LEU A 65 3.58 -12.20 -14.18
CA LEU A 65 2.45 -12.47 -13.31
C LEU A 65 2.75 -12.09 -11.85
N TYR A 66 3.98 -12.34 -11.40
CA TYR A 66 4.43 -11.94 -10.07
C TYR A 66 4.41 -10.42 -9.90
N ASP A 67 4.92 -9.66 -10.87
CA ASP A 67 4.96 -8.20 -10.80
C ASP A 67 3.56 -7.58 -10.79
N GLU A 68 2.62 -8.10 -11.59
CA GLU A 68 1.24 -7.63 -11.58
C GLU A 68 0.54 -7.95 -10.26
N ILE A 69 0.67 -9.19 -9.75
CA ILE A 69 0.08 -9.58 -8.46
C ILE A 69 0.70 -8.78 -7.31
N PHE A 70 2.01 -8.56 -7.36
CA PHE A 70 2.72 -7.74 -6.39
C PHE A 70 2.14 -6.32 -6.39
N LEU A 71 1.90 -5.74 -7.57
CA LEU A 71 1.37 -4.39 -7.72
C LEU A 71 -0.05 -4.27 -7.20
N ILE A 72 -0.97 -5.16 -7.56
CA ILE A 72 -2.37 -5.10 -7.07
C ILE A 72 -2.47 -5.30 -5.56
N THR A 73 -1.51 -6.00 -4.94
CA THR A 73 -1.52 -6.25 -3.49
C THR A 73 -1.28 -4.96 -2.68
N HIS A 74 -0.77 -3.91 -3.32
CA HIS A 74 -0.68 -2.58 -2.71
C HIS A 74 -2.05 -1.92 -2.49
N CYS A 75 -3.07 -2.29 -3.27
CA CYS A 75 -4.40 -1.73 -3.17
C CYS A 75 -5.06 -2.04 -1.82
N ARG A 76 -5.56 -1.00 -1.14
CA ARG A 76 -6.24 -1.08 0.17
C ARG A 76 -7.65 -0.54 0.15
N ALA A 77 -7.97 0.37 -0.77
CA ALA A 77 -9.34 0.80 -1.00
C ALA A 77 -9.55 1.19 -2.45
N ILE A 78 -10.79 1.00 -2.92
CA ILE A 78 -11.28 1.55 -4.19
C ILE A 78 -12.57 2.31 -3.87
N ASP A 79 -12.63 3.60 -4.20
CA ASP A 79 -13.77 4.48 -3.97
C ASP A 79 -14.26 4.50 -2.51
N GLY A 80 -13.33 4.37 -1.56
CA GLY A 80 -13.63 4.30 -0.12
C GLY A 80 -14.08 2.91 0.36
N GLU A 81 -14.27 1.94 -0.53
CA GLU A 81 -14.48 0.55 -0.15
C GLU A 81 -13.14 -0.08 0.22
N ARG A 82 -13.01 -0.51 1.48
CA ARG A 82 -11.81 -1.19 1.96
C ARG A 82 -11.70 -2.58 1.35
N ILE A 83 -10.60 -2.82 0.67
CA ILE A 83 -10.27 -4.11 0.08
C ILE A 83 -9.29 -4.84 0.99
N ALA A 84 -9.69 -6.04 1.42
CA ALA A 84 -8.81 -6.92 2.15
C ALA A 84 -7.69 -7.43 1.22
N ARG A 85 -6.51 -7.64 1.77
CA ARG A 85 -5.39 -8.22 1.03
C ARG A 85 -5.81 -9.61 0.52
N PRO A 86 -5.54 -9.95 -0.76
CA PRO A 86 -5.79 -11.29 -1.24
C PRO A 86 -4.98 -12.32 -0.42
N ALA A 87 -5.66 -13.37 0.02
CA ALA A 87 -5.06 -14.50 0.73
C ALA A 87 -4.88 -15.74 -0.17
N SER A 88 -5.45 -15.71 -1.38
CA SER A 88 -5.36 -16.77 -2.37
C SER A 88 -5.20 -16.19 -3.77
N MET A 89 -4.65 -17.00 -4.69
CA MET A 89 -4.50 -16.64 -6.10
C MET A 89 -5.82 -16.21 -6.75
N LEU A 90 -6.92 -16.91 -6.43
CA LEU A 90 -8.24 -16.56 -6.94
C LEU A 90 -8.69 -15.15 -6.51
N GLN A 91 -8.41 -14.75 -5.26
CA GLN A 91 -8.72 -13.41 -4.78
C GLN A 91 -7.83 -12.36 -5.44
N ALA A 92 -6.57 -12.69 -5.73
CA ALA A 92 -5.66 -11.81 -6.46
C ALA A 92 -6.16 -11.57 -7.89
N MET A 93 -6.58 -12.62 -8.61
CA MET A 93 -7.15 -12.49 -9.95
C MET A 93 -8.46 -11.68 -9.95
N ALA A 94 -9.36 -11.93 -9.00
CA ALA A 94 -10.60 -11.15 -8.88
C ALA A 94 -10.32 -9.66 -8.60
N LEU A 95 -9.29 -9.35 -7.81
CA LEU A 95 -8.85 -7.98 -7.58
C LEU A 95 -8.23 -7.36 -8.84
N MET A 96 -7.45 -8.13 -9.59
CA MET A 96 -6.87 -7.74 -10.88
C MET A 96 -7.97 -7.36 -11.88
N ASP A 97 -8.98 -8.22 -12.04
CA ASP A 97 -10.12 -7.98 -12.93
C ASP A 97 -10.95 -6.75 -12.49
N ARG A 98 -11.13 -6.57 -11.17
CA ARG A 98 -11.86 -5.42 -10.61
C ARG A 98 -11.13 -4.09 -10.89
N LEU A 99 -9.80 -4.10 -10.79
CA LEU A 99 -8.97 -2.93 -11.09
C LEU A 99 -8.92 -2.66 -12.60
N GLY A 100 -8.78 -3.71 -13.40
CA GLY A 100 -8.51 -3.63 -14.82
C GLY A 100 -7.22 -2.88 -15.13
N ASP A 101 -6.92 -2.71 -16.42
CA ASP A 101 -5.66 -2.09 -16.86
C ASP A 101 -5.47 -0.66 -16.34
N ALA A 102 -6.54 0.13 -16.31
CA ALA A 102 -6.50 1.52 -15.83
C ALA A 102 -6.14 1.59 -14.33
N GLY A 103 -6.73 0.72 -13.50
CA GLY A 103 -6.44 0.65 -12.08
C GLY A 103 -5.03 0.14 -11.80
N ILE A 104 -4.56 -0.86 -12.57
CA ILE A 104 -3.21 -1.39 -12.46
C ILE A 104 -2.16 -0.32 -12.81
N ARG A 105 -2.37 0.45 -13.89
CA ARG A 105 -1.47 1.57 -14.24
C ARG A 105 -1.43 2.65 -13.16
N ALA A 106 -2.59 3.03 -12.63
CA ALA A 106 -2.72 4.00 -11.55
C ALA A 106 -1.95 3.53 -10.29
N LEU A 107 -2.09 2.25 -9.93
CA LEU A 107 -1.33 1.63 -8.85
C LEU A 107 0.18 1.65 -9.10
N GLY A 108 0.62 1.46 -10.35
CA GLY A 108 2.03 1.60 -10.74
C GLY A 108 2.60 2.97 -10.37
N GLY A 109 1.85 4.03 -10.62
CA GLY A 109 2.20 5.39 -10.22
C GLY A 109 2.29 5.55 -8.70
N ALA A 110 1.29 5.04 -7.97
CA ALA A 110 1.28 5.10 -6.50
C ALA A 110 2.41 4.27 -5.88
N ALA A 111 2.70 3.08 -6.40
CA ALA A 111 3.79 2.23 -5.96
C ALA A 111 5.15 2.92 -6.18
N ALA A 112 5.33 3.64 -7.30
CA ALA A 112 6.53 4.45 -7.54
C ALA A 112 6.71 5.53 -6.46
N THR A 113 5.64 6.25 -6.10
CA THR A 113 5.64 7.24 -5.02
C THR A 113 5.98 6.59 -3.66
N ILE A 114 5.33 5.46 -3.34
CA ILE A 114 5.51 4.73 -2.08
C ILE A 114 6.94 4.21 -1.91
N TYR A 115 7.55 3.73 -2.99
CA TYR A 115 8.91 3.19 -2.96
C TYR A 115 10.00 4.24 -3.15
N GLY A 116 9.63 5.50 -3.39
CA GLY A 116 10.59 6.56 -3.62
C GLY A 116 11.32 6.41 -4.96
N PHE A 117 10.71 5.73 -5.94
CA PHE A 117 11.09 5.91 -7.34
C PHE A 117 10.59 7.28 -7.80
N ASN A 118 11.18 8.32 -7.21
CA ASN A 118 11.08 9.67 -7.72
C ASN A 118 11.57 9.61 -9.17
N LYS A 119 10.68 9.87 -10.12
CA LYS A 119 11.07 10.38 -11.43
C LYS A 119 11.73 11.74 -11.20
N GLN A 120 12.98 11.76 -10.75
CA GLN A 120 13.87 12.94 -10.85
C GLN A 120 14.38 13.12 -12.30
N SER A 121 13.57 12.80 -13.31
CA SER A 121 14.03 12.69 -14.70
C SER A 121 13.13 13.37 -15.72
N ALA A 122 12.31 14.35 -15.33
CA ALA A 122 11.46 15.09 -16.28
C ALA A 122 11.70 16.60 -16.36
N GLU A 123 12.51 17.23 -15.49
CA GLU A 123 12.65 18.71 -15.49
C GLU A 123 14.09 19.25 -15.55
N GLN A 124 15.13 18.42 -15.75
CA GLN A 124 16.52 18.90 -15.75
C GLN A 124 17.25 18.82 -17.10
N THR A 125 16.51 18.80 -18.21
CA THR A 125 17.09 18.77 -19.58
C THR A 125 16.59 19.90 -20.49
N ALA A 126 15.92 20.93 -19.96
CA ALA A 126 15.47 22.09 -20.76
C ALA A 126 16.25 23.38 -20.50
N LYS A 127 17.39 23.31 -19.80
CA LYS A 127 18.34 24.42 -19.68
C LYS A 127 19.76 23.89 -19.71
N ASN A 128 20.31 23.74 -20.91
CA ASN A 128 21.72 23.93 -21.22
C ASN A 128 21.82 24.29 -22.70
#